data_AF-A0A525JCH6-F1
#
_entry.id   AF-A0A525JCH6-F1
#
_cell.length_a   1.000
_cell.length_b   1.000
_cell.length_c   1.000
_cell.angle_alpha   90.00
_cell.angle_beta   90.00
_cell.angle_gamma   90.00
#
_symmetry.space_group_name_H-M   'P 1'
#
loop_
_entity.id
_entity.type
_entity.pdbx_description
1 polymer ?
#
loop_
_entity_poly.entity_id
_entity_poly.type
_entity_poly.pdbx_seq_one_letter_code
_entity_poly.pdbx_strand_id
1 'polypeptide(L)'
;MRGLGAGVFFSLVAAAVAGPFGAGTAVAAPALATASLDAPSWAIAPEDAACHTDLELVSRSGAIAPVSLLSDGDHVALRFTKAGVPSQAFLPIRVDGKPFANLVQRTGEEGLAVMNLSDETLAALRRGKTLQVAWLSDEAVSASLAGASQGLADLKTCGAQVAGQARARQAEFDAQRERKLADARAKAVADEQLKTARAQTATAEAERQRVAAEAQRAQAQADELAAKAVQARAYAEQAQQQGYAEQVRQQRAAQYYYYNGQQIPPPPSSPPAWNYPQYYPR
;
A
#
# COMPACT_ATOMS: atom_id res chain seq x y z
N MET A 1 12.14 32.08 45.48
CA MET A 1 10.88 31.39 45.86
C MET A 1 11.08 29.92 45.49
N ARG A 2 11.47 29.05 46.44
CA ARG A 2 10.60 28.07 47.16
C ARG A 2 9.61 27.36 46.20
N GLY A 3 9.59 26.04 46.00
CA GLY A 3 10.19 24.88 46.69
C GLY A 3 10.46 23.73 45.69
N LEU A 4 11.37 22.78 45.99
CA LEU A 4 11.20 21.59 46.85
C LEU A 4 10.10 20.65 46.30
N GLY A 5 10.30 19.36 46.05
CA GLY A 5 11.38 18.43 46.37
C GLY A 5 11.35 17.22 45.40
N ALA A 6 12.50 16.57 45.20
CA ALA A 6 12.91 15.32 45.88
C ALA A 6 12.36 14.08 45.12
N GLY A 7 13.15 13.13 44.64
CA GLY A 7 14.56 12.80 44.87
C GLY A 7 14.62 11.27 45.04
N VAL A 8 15.03 10.55 43.99
CA VAL A 8 16.30 9.83 43.81
C VAL A 8 16.45 8.50 44.59
N PHE A 9 17.08 7.55 43.89
CA PHE A 9 17.93 6.43 44.33
C PHE A 9 17.31 5.04 44.45
N PHE A 10 17.48 4.26 43.38
CA PHE A 10 17.64 2.80 43.43
C PHE A 10 19.06 2.49 43.90
N SER A 11 19.19 1.78 45.02
CA SER A 11 20.44 1.14 45.45
C SER A 11 20.33 -0.38 45.36
N LEU A 12 21.33 -0.96 44.71
CA LEU A 12 21.74 -2.37 44.77
C LEU A 12 22.09 -2.79 46.20
N VAL A 13 21.70 -4.01 46.59
CA VAL A 13 22.51 -4.87 47.48
C VAL A 13 22.29 -6.34 47.10
N ALA A 14 23.36 -7.02 46.71
CA ALA A 14 23.49 -8.47 46.75
C ALA A 14 24.25 -8.85 48.03
N ALA A 15 23.80 -9.89 48.75
CA ALA A 15 24.62 -10.59 49.73
C ALA A 15 24.11 -12.03 49.93
N ALA A 16 24.98 -12.99 49.71
CA ALA A 16 24.86 -14.38 50.11
C ALA A 16 25.67 -14.62 51.39
N VAL A 17 25.16 -15.41 52.34
CA VAL A 17 25.95 -16.01 53.43
C VAL A 17 25.38 -17.40 53.74
N ALA A 18 26.28 -18.37 53.92
CA ALA A 18 26.01 -19.78 54.15
C ALA A 18 26.21 -20.20 55.63
N GLY A 19 25.38 -21.16 56.08
CA GLY A 19 25.62 -22.20 57.12
C GLY A 19 25.46 -21.82 58.62
N PRO A 20 25.51 -22.79 59.57
CA PRO A 20 25.09 -24.21 59.54
C PRO A 20 24.40 -24.72 60.86
N PHE A 21 23.95 -25.99 60.88
CA PHE A 21 23.57 -26.87 62.03
C PHE A 21 22.39 -26.51 62.96
N GLY A 22 21.44 -27.46 63.12
CA GLY A 22 20.74 -27.64 64.40
C GLY A 22 19.31 -28.21 64.36
N ALA A 23 19.19 -29.51 64.67
CA ALA A 23 18.05 -30.20 65.28
C ALA A 23 16.75 -30.39 64.48
N GLY A 24 16.33 -31.65 64.43
CA GLY A 24 15.19 -32.12 63.65
C GLY A 24 13.83 -31.83 64.27
N THR A 25 12.87 -31.69 63.37
CA THR A 25 11.49 -32.12 63.55
C THR A 25 11.08 -32.77 62.23
N ALA A 26 10.74 -34.05 62.29
CA ALA A 26 10.12 -34.77 61.19
C ALA A 26 8.79 -34.08 60.87
N VAL A 27 8.80 -33.19 59.88
CA VAL A 27 7.57 -32.70 59.27
C VAL A 27 7.21 -33.72 58.21
N ALA A 28 6.10 -34.41 58.47
CA ALA A 28 5.48 -35.36 57.57
C ALA A 28 5.52 -34.84 56.13
N ALA A 29 6.02 -35.67 55.22
CA ALA A 29 5.77 -35.50 53.80
C ALA A 29 4.24 -35.34 53.63
N PRO A 30 3.76 -34.37 52.83
CA PRO A 30 2.37 -34.38 52.46
C PRO A 30 2.11 -35.73 51.80
N ALA A 31 1.29 -36.54 52.47
CA ALA A 31 0.76 -37.75 51.92
C ALA A 31 0.25 -37.41 50.52
N LEU A 32 0.70 -38.17 49.52
CA LEU A 32 0.10 -38.21 48.20
C LEU A 32 -1.40 -38.43 48.42
N ALA A 33 -2.16 -37.32 48.36
CA ALA A 33 -3.59 -37.37 48.24
C ALA A 33 -3.84 -38.09 46.92
N THR A 34 -4.28 -39.34 47.01
CA THR A 34 -4.90 -40.07 45.92
C THR A 34 -5.92 -39.14 45.28
N ALA A 35 -5.58 -38.66 44.08
CA ALA A 35 -6.39 -37.74 43.28
C ALA A 35 -7.81 -38.31 43.17
N SER A 36 -8.71 -37.71 43.92
CA SER A 36 -10.13 -37.85 43.68
C SER A 36 -10.40 -37.13 42.36
N LEU A 37 -10.81 -37.87 41.33
CA LEU A 37 -11.43 -37.40 40.08
C LEU A 37 -11.47 -35.87 39.98
N ASP A 38 -10.44 -35.34 39.33
CA ASP A 38 -10.03 -33.94 39.28
C ASP A 38 -11.22 -33.00 39.01
N ALA A 39 -11.39 -32.02 39.89
CA ALA A 39 -12.17 -30.84 39.55
C ALA A 39 -11.55 -30.20 38.29
N PRO A 40 -12.33 -29.77 37.30
CA PRO A 40 -11.78 -29.05 36.16
C PRO A 40 -10.99 -27.85 36.68
N SER A 41 -9.69 -27.83 36.39
CA SER A 41 -8.91 -26.63 36.54
C SER A 41 -9.43 -25.65 35.48
N TRP A 42 -10.12 -24.60 35.90
CA TRP A 42 -10.57 -23.53 35.03
C TRP A 42 -9.35 -22.72 34.55
N ALA A 43 -8.57 -23.32 33.65
CA ALA A 43 -7.38 -22.75 33.05
C ALA A 43 -7.80 -21.92 31.84
N ILE A 44 -7.73 -20.60 32.00
CA ILE A 44 -8.17 -19.66 30.97
C ILE A 44 -6.97 -19.25 30.14
N ALA A 45 -7.04 -19.51 28.85
CA ALA A 45 -6.01 -19.15 27.88
C ALA A 45 -6.58 -18.13 26.87
N PRO A 46 -5.80 -17.11 26.48
CA PRO A 46 -6.18 -16.19 25.41
C PRO A 46 -6.08 -16.87 24.04
N GLU A 47 -6.98 -16.52 23.13
CA GLU A 47 -7.02 -16.98 21.73
C GLU A 47 -7.50 -15.83 20.83
N ASP A 48 -6.67 -15.32 19.93
CA ASP A 48 -6.95 -14.23 18.98
C ASP A 48 -7.80 -13.04 19.50
N ALA A 49 -9.13 -13.18 19.47
CA ALA A 49 -10.13 -12.20 19.88
C ALA A 49 -11.04 -12.66 21.03
N ALA A 50 -10.70 -13.76 21.70
CA ALA A 50 -11.44 -14.39 22.78
C ALA A 50 -10.48 -14.97 23.83
N CYS A 51 -11.04 -15.49 24.91
CA CYS A 51 -10.34 -16.46 25.76
C CYS A 51 -11.12 -17.76 25.77
N HIS A 52 -10.44 -18.88 26.00
CA HIS A 52 -11.05 -20.18 26.16
C HIS A 52 -10.62 -20.87 27.46
N THR A 53 -11.40 -21.85 27.87
CA THR A 53 -11.02 -22.86 28.86
C THR A 53 -11.47 -24.21 28.32
N ASP A 54 -10.60 -25.22 28.43
CA ASP A 54 -10.91 -26.56 27.98
C ASP A 54 -11.59 -27.36 29.09
N LEU A 55 -12.54 -28.19 28.70
CA LEU A 55 -13.28 -29.09 29.58
C LEU A 55 -13.29 -30.48 28.96
N GLU A 56 -12.98 -31.48 29.77
CA GLU A 56 -13.10 -32.89 29.38
C GLU A 56 -14.42 -33.43 29.92
N LEU A 57 -15.34 -33.80 29.02
CA LEU A 57 -16.54 -34.51 29.42
C LEU A 57 -16.30 -36.01 29.36
N VAL A 58 -16.64 -36.72 30.42
CA VAL A 58 -16.38 -38.15 30.58
C VAL A 58 -17.70 -38.92 30.59
N SER A 59 -17.77 -40.01 29.82
CA SER A 59 -18.90 -40.94 29.82
C SER A 59 -18.81 -41.93 30.98
N ARG A 60 -19.85 -42.75 31.16
CA ARG A 60 -19.82 -43.84 32.16
C ARG A 60 -18.83 -44.95 31.78
N SER A 61 -18.60 -45.17 30.49
CA SER A 61 -17.58 -46.09 29.96
C SER A 61 -16.16 -45.51 29.95
N GLY A 62 -15.98 -44.23 30.32
CA GLY A 62 -14.66 -43.57 30.32
C GLY A 62 -14.28 -42.94 28.97
N ALA A 63 -15.20 -42.85 28.00
CA ALA A 63 -14.98 -42.09 26.79
C ALA A 63 -14.86 -40.59 27.12
N ILE A 64 -13.88 -39.92 26.53
CA ILE A 64 -13.61 -38.50 26.73
C ILE A 64 -14.05 -37.72 25.49
N ALA A 65 -14.86 -36.69 25.70
CA ALA A 65 -15.26 -35.74 24.68
C ALA A 65 -14.70 -34.35 25.03
N PRO A 66 -13.61 -33.91 24.38
CA PRO A 66 -13.03 -32.60 24.64
C PRO A 66 -13.93 -31.50 24.09
N VAL A 67 -14.14 -30.46 24.89
CA VAL A 67 -14.82 -29.24 24.48
C VAL A 67 -14.08 -28.03 25.03
N SER A 68 -14.29 -26.87 24.42
CA SER A 68 -13.77 -25.60 24.94
C SER A 68 -14.95 -24.65 25.18
N LEU A 69 -14.96 -23.94 26.31
CA LEU A 69 -15.79 -22.76 26.47
C LEU A 69 -14.99 -21.54 26.02
N LEU A 70 -15.54 -20.75 25.10
CA LEU A 70 -14.95 -19.53 24.60
C LEU A 70 -15.77 -18.32 25.05
N SER A 71 -15.12 -17.18 25.27
CA SER A 71 -15.78 -15.91 25.48
C SER A 71 -15.02 -14.75 24.84
N ASP A 72 -15.75 -13.86 24.18
CA ASP A 72 -15.30 -12.54 23.73
C ASP A 72 -15.61 -11.43 24.78
N GLY A 73 -16.12 -11.82 25.95
CA GLY A 73 -16.60 -10.95 27.02
C GLY A 73 -18.11 -10.77 27.05
N ASP A 74 -18.73 -10.65 25.88
CA ASP A 74 -20.17 -10.46 25.75
C ASP A 74 -20.88 -11.83 25.75
N HIS A 75 -20.44 -12.73 24.88
CA HIS A 75 -21.00 -14.04 24.66
C HIS A 75 -20.11 -15.13 25.24
N VAL A 76 -20.71 -16.29 25.54
CA VAL A 76 -19.99 -17.51 25.88
C VAL A 76 -20.52 -18.63 25.00
N ALA A 77 -19.60 -19.37 24.39
CA ALA A 77 -19.96 -20.45 23.49
C ALA A 77 -19.16 -21.72 23.80
N LEU A 78 -19.77 -22.87 23.57
CA LEU A 78 -19.15 -24.19 23.72
C LEU A 78 -18.73 -24.70 22.34
N ARG A 79 -17.42 -24.80 22.09
CA ARG A 79 -16.81 -25.38 20.90
C ARG A 79 -16.58 -26.86 21.09
N PHE A 80 -16.92 -27.66 20.09
CA PHE A 80 -16.77 -29.10 20.13
C PHE A 80 -16.58 -29.68 18.73
N THR A 81 -15.98 -30.87 18.67
CA THR A 81 -15.78 -31.62 17.43
C THR A 81 -16.80 -32.75 17.35
N LYS A 82 -17.59 -32.78 16.27
CA LYS A 82 -18.54 -33.87 15.99
C LYS A 82 -18.83 -33.97 14.50
N ALA A 83 -18.82 -35.19 13.97
CA ALA A 83 -19.22 -35.46 12.60
C ALA A 83 -20.75 -35.28 12.41
N GLY A 84 -21.15 -34.75 11.25
CA GLY A 84 -22.57 -34.64 10.90
C GLY A 84 -23.37 -33.62 11.72
N VAL A 85 -22.71 -32.61 12.32
CA VAL A 85 -23.41 -31.53 13.00
C VAL A 85 -24.26 -30.73 11.99
N PRO A 86 -25.55 -30.48 12.28
CA PRO A 86 -26.40 -29.65 11.42
C PRO A 86 -25.79 -28.26 11.22
N SER A 87 -26.10 -27.61 10.09
CA SER A 87 -25.66 -26.23 9.84
C SER A 87 -26.12 -25.29 10.95
N GLN A 88 -27.36 -25.46 11.40
CA GLN A 88 -27.96 -24.73 12.50
C GLN A 88 -29.02 -25.60 13.18
N ALA A 89 -28.96 -25.74 14.51
CA ALA A 89 -29.99 -26.43 15.28
C ALA A 89 -29.98 -26.00 16.75
N PHE A 90 -31.11 -26.16 17.44
CA PHE A 90 -31.15 -26.05 18.90
C PHE A 90 -30.92 -27.42 19.51
N LEU A 91 -29.80 -27.59 20.24
CA LEU A 91 -29.49 -28.84 20.94
C LEU A 91 -29.54 -28.63 22.46
N PRO A 92 -30.09 -29.59 23.22
CA PRO A 92 -30.19 -29.48 24.66
C PRO A 92 -28.89 -29.87 25.34
N ILE A 93 -28.42 -29.06 26.29
CA ILE A 93 -27.48 -29.50 27.32
C ILE A 93 -28.21 -29.59 28.66
N ARG A 94 -27.72 -30.39 29.59
CA ARG A 94 -28.34 -30.53 30.91
C ARG A 94 -27.40 -30.02 31.98
N VAL A 95 -27.93 -29.19 32.88
CA VAL A 95 -27.23 -28.76 34.10
C VAL A 95 -28.00 -29.31 35.29
N ASP A 96 -27.34 -30.15 36.09
CA ASP A 96 -27.97 -30.89 37.20
C ASP A 96 -29.27 -31.61 36.76
N GLY A 97 -29.26 -32.17 35.56
CA GLY A 97 -30.39 -32.87 34.95
C GLY A 97 -31.45 -31.98 34.29
N LYS A 98 -31.45 -30.65 34.52
CA LYS A 98 -32.38 -29.72 33.88
C LYS A 98 -31.94 -29.38 32.44
N PRO A 99 -32.80 -29.54 31.42
CA PRO A 99 -32.43 -29.27 30.04
C PRO A 99 -32.47 -27.78 29.69
N PHE A 100 -31.52 -27.34 28.87
CA PHE A 100 -31.40 -26.00 28.30
C PHE A 100 -31.07 -26.11 26.81
N ALA A 101 -31.94 -25.60 25.95
CA ALA A 101 -31.74 -25.62 24.51
C ALA A 101 -30.91 -24.41 24.06
N ASN A 102 -29.84 -24.68 23.32
CA ASN A 102 -28.88 -23.67 22.89
C ASN A 102 -28.60 -23.78 21.39
N LEU A 103 -28.30 -22.65 20.76
CA LEU A 103 -28.10 -22.58 19.32
C LEU A 103 -26.72 -23.15 18.94
N VAL A 104 -26.73 -24.23 18.18
CA VAL A 104 -25.54 -24.82 17.56
C VAL A 104 -25.42 -24.34 16.13
N GLN A 105 -24.21 -23.94 15.76
CA GLN A 105 -23.83 -23.54 14.41
C GLN A 105 -22.57 -24.29 14.01
N ARG A 106 -22.59 -24.88 12.80
CA ARG A 106 -21.38 -25.45 12.21
C ARG A 106 -20.43 -24.33 11.83
N THR A 107 -19.16 -24.49 12.15
CA THR A 107 -18.12 -23.54 11.72
C THR A 107 -17.74 -23.80 10.25
N GLY A 108 -16.91 -22.93 9.67
CA GLY A 108 -16.36 -23.16 8.33
C GLY A 108 -15.39 -24.35 8.26
N GLU A 109 -14.98 -24.90 9.40
CA GLU A 109 -14.06 -26.02 9.52
C GLU A 109 -14.81 -27.36 9.62
N GLU A 110 -14.29 -28.38 8.95
CA GLU A 110 -14.92 -29.70 8.90
C GLU A 110 -14.96 -30.35 10.29
N GLY A 111 -16.15 -30.76 10.72
CA GLY A 111 -16.36 -31.43 11.99
C GLY A 111 -16.35 -30.53 13.22
N LEU A 112 -16.11 -29.21 13.07
CA LEU A 112 -16.09 -28.27 14.19
C LEU A 112 -17.39 -27.46 14.27
N ALA A 113 -17.96 -27.36 15.47
CA ALA A 113 -19.18 -26.62 15.73
C ALA A 113 -19.11 -25.83 17.03
N VAL A 114 -19.94 -24.79 17.11
CA VAL A 114 -20.03 -23.89 18.26
C VAL A 114 -21.48 -23.81 18.71
N MET A 115 -21.69 -23.95 20.01
CA MET A 115 -22.98 -23.78 20.68
C MET A 115 -22.99 -22.47 21.47
N ASN A 116 -23.79 -21.49 21.05
CA ASN A 116 -23.96 -20.23 21.78
C ASN A 116 -24.84 -20.47 23.00
N LEU A 117 -24.30 -20.19 24.19
CA LEU A 117 -24.98 -20.42 25.45
C LEU A 117 -25.86 -19.23 25.82
N SER A 118 -27.14 -19.49 26.07
CA SER A 118 -28.08 -18.47 26.54
C SER A 118 -27.73 -17.99 27.95
N ASP A 119 -28.23 -16.81 28.33
CA ASP A 119 -28.01 -16.27 29.68
C ASP A 119 -28.59 -17.17 30.77
N GLU A 120 -29.71 -17.86 30.51
CA GLU A 120 -30.30 -18.83 31.43
C GLU A 120 -29.40 -20.05 31.59
N THR A 121 -28.81 -20.52 30.50
CA THR A 121 -27.85 -21.62 30.50
C THR A 121 -26.59 -21.23 31.29
N LEU A 122 -26.08 -20.02 31.08
CA LEU A 122 -24.92 -19.51 31.81
C LEU A 122 -25.22 -19.32 33.30
N ALA A 123 -26.40 -18.83 33.65
CA ALA A 123 -26.84 -18.74 35.04
C ALA A 123 -26.93 -20.13 35.70
N ALA A 124 -27.38 -21.14 34.95
CA ALA A 124 -27.40 -22.52 35.42
C ALA A 124 -25.98 -23.07 35.60
N LEU A 125 -25.08 -22.89 34.63
CA LEU A 125 -23.69 -23.36 34.73
C LEU A 125 -22.93 -22.77 35.92
N ARG A 126 -23.16 -21.50 36.25
CA ARG A 126 -22.51 -20.84 37.42
C ARG A 126 -22.92 -21.46 38.76
N ARG A 127 -24.16 -21.95 38.87
CA ARG A 127 -24.74 -22.46 40.13
C ARG A 127 -24.80 -24.00 40.17
N GLY A 128 -24.69 -24.63 39.01
CA GLY A 128 -24.83 -26.05 38.84
C GLY A 128 -23.59 -26.80 39.31
N LYS A 129 -23.75 -28.11 39.49
CA LYS A 129 -22.66 -29.00 39.90
C LYS A 129 -22.17 -29.87 38.76
N THR A 130 -23.05 -30.18 37.81
CA THR A 130 -22.77 -31.12 36.72
C THR A 130 -23.30 -30.59 35.40
N LEU A 131 -22.45 -30.63 34.38
CA LEU A 131 -22.83 -30.44 32.97
C LEU A 131 -22.93 -31.82 32.32
N GLN A 132 -24.02 -32.08 31.60
CA GLN A 132 -24.23 -33.32 30.84
C GLN A 132 -24.63 -33.01 29.40
N VAL A 133 -24.04 -33.72 28.46
CA VAL A 133 -24.32 -33.58 27.02
C VAL A 133 -24.55 -34.97 26.43
N ALA A 134 -25.78 -35.24 26.04
CA ALA A 134 -26.21 -36.57 25.59
C ALA A 134 -25.98 -36.83 24.10
N TRP A 135 -25.80 -35.77 23.31
CA TRP A 135 -25.69 -35.85 21.86
C TRP A 135 -24.24 -35.72 21.38
N LEU A 136 -23.25 -35.50 22.25
CA LEU A 136 -21.87 -35.26 21.79
C LEU A 136 -21.17 -36.56 21.37
N SER A 137 -21.51 -37.67 22.01
CA SER A 137 -20.99 -39.02 21.78
C SER A 137 -22.12 -40.05 21.84
N ASP A 138 -21.80 -41.34 21.63
CA ASP A 138 -22.77 -42.44 21.70
C ASP A 138 -23.38 -42.61 23.11
N GLU A 139 -22.59 -42.29 24.14
CA GLU A 139 -23.06 -42.19 25.52
C GLU A 139 -23.18 -40.74 25.96
N ALA A 140 -24.03 -40.48 26.96
CA ALA A 140 -24.05 -39.19 27.62
C ALA A 140 -22.74 -38.97 28.39
N VAL A 141 -22.06 -37.87 28.04
CA VAL A 141 -20.83 -37.43 28.68
C VAL A 141 -21.12 -36.31 29.68
N SER A 142 -20.31 -36.23 30.72
CA SER A 142 -20.51 -35.27 31.80
C SER A 142 -19.21 -34.68 32.34
N ALA A 143 -19.27 -33.44 32.81
CA ALA A 143 -18.17 -32.78 33.50
C ALA A 143 -18.65 -32.16 34.81
N SER A 144 -17.75 -32.10 35.79
CA SER A 144 -17.97 -31.33 37.02
C SER A 144 -17.99 -29.84 36.69
N LEU A 145 -18.79 -29.07 37.43
CA LEU A 145 -18.85 -27.61 37.38
C LEU A 145 -18.24 -26.97 38.64
N ALA A 146 -17.41 -27.74 39.38
CA ALA A 146 -16.63 -27.18 40.47
C ALA A 146 -15.79 -25.99 39.97
N GLY A 147 -15.89 -24.84 40.63
CA GLY A 147 -15.20 -23.61 40.22
C GLY A 147 -15.88 -22.81 39.09
N ALA A 148 -16.99 -23.27 38.50
CA ALA A 148 -17.59 -22.67 37.32
C ALA A 148 -18.02 -21.21 37.50
N SER A 149 -18.49 -20.82 38.69
CA SER A 149 -18.86 -19.42 38.94
C SER A 149 -17.69 -18.47 38.73
N GLN A 150 -16.52 -18.82 39.27
CA GLN A 150 -15.31 -18.00 39.16
C GLN A 150 -14.71 -18.14 37.76
N GLY A 151 -14.56 -19.37 37.26
CA GLY A 151 -13.98 -19.61 35.93
C GLY A 151 -14.78 -18.95 34.79
N LEU A 152 -16.11 -18.93 34.84
CA LEU A 152 -16.92 -18.21 33.85
C LEU A 152 -16.79 -16.68 33.97
N ALA A 153 -16.58 -16.15 35.19
CA ALA A 153 -16.35 -14.72 35.40
C ALA A 153 -14.98 -14.29 34.87
N ASP A 154 -13.95 -15.09 35.15
CA ASP A 154 -12.60 -14.87 34.66
C ASP A 154 -12.52 -15.04 33.13
N LEU A 155 -13.22 -16.03 32.57
CA LEU A 155 -13.32 -16.25 31.13
C LEU A 155 -13.92 -15.03 30.42
N LYS A 156 -15.02 -14.47 30.95
CA LYS A 156 -15.63 -13.25 30.41
C LYS A 156 -14.71 -12.04 30.55
N THR A 157 -14.05 -11.89 31.70
CA THR A 157 -13.13 -10.76 31.94
C THR A 157 -11.94 -10.79 31.00
N CYS A 158 -11.31 -11.97 30.85
CA CYS A 158 -10.24 -12.21 29.89
C CYS A 158 -10.73 -11.96 28.46
N GLY A 159 -11.89 -12.52 28.09
CA GLY A 159 -12.49 -12.35 26.77
C GLY A 159 -12.69 -10.88 26.41
N ALA A 160 -13.27 -10.09 27.33
CA ALA A 160 -13.49 -8.66 27.11
C ALA A 160 -12.18 -7.88 26.91
N GLN A 161 -11.13 -8.23 27.66
CA GLN A 161 -9.80 -7.62 27.52
C GLN A 161 -9.15 -7.97 26.17
N VAL A 162 -9.15 -9.25 25.80
CA VAL A 162 -8.56 -9.72 24.54
C VAL A 162 -9.34 -9.20 23.33
N ALA A 163 -10.67 -9.24 23.35
CA ALA A 163 -11.52 -8.68 22.31
C ALA A 163 -11.35 -7.15 22.18
N GLY A 164 -11.17 -6.44 23.29
CA GLY A 164 -10.83 -5.01 23.29
C GLY A 164 -9.49 -4.72 22.60
N GLN A 165 -8.45 -5.48 22.96
CA GLN A 165 -7.13 -5.36 22.33
C GLN A 165 -7.16 -5.75 20.85
N ALA A 166 -7.89 -6.79 20.48
CA ALA A 166 -8.04 -7.22 19.09
C ALA A 166 -8.71 -6.14 18.23
N ARG A 167 -9.78 -5.50 18.74
CA ARG A 167 -10.43 -4.37 18.07
C ARG A 167 -9.49 -3.17 17.91
N ALA A 168 -8.67 -2.87 18.91
CA ALA A 168 -7.66 -1.81 18.82
C ALA A 168 -6.61 -2.11 17.74
N ARG A 169 -6.05 -3.33 17.73
CA ARG A 169 -5.09 -3.77 16.70
C ARG A 169 -5.69 -3.70 15.29
N GLN A 170 -6.94 -4.11 15.12
CA GLN A 170 -7.63 -4.05 13.83
C GLN A 170 -7.83 -2.61 13.37
N ALA A 171 -8.28 -1.72 14.26
CA ALA A 171 -8.44 -0.30 13.95
C ALA A 171 -7.12 0.37 13.56
N GLU A 172 -6.01 0.02 14.21
CA GLU A 172 -4.67 0.50 13.83
C GLU A 172 -4.25 -0.01 12.45
N PHE A 173 -4.48 -1.29 12.16
CA PHE A 173 -4.18 -1.87 10.86
C PHE A 173 -4.98 -1.18 9.73
N ASP A 174 -6.27 -0.98 9.95
CA ASP A 174 -7.14 -0.30 8.99
C ASP A 174 -6.72 1.16 8.80
N ALA A 175 -6.40 1.88 9.87
CA ALA A 175 -5.88 3.25 9.79
C ALA A 175 -4.54 3.33 9.02
N GLN A 176 -3.64 2.37 9.20
CA GLN A 176 -2.39 2.30 8.43
C GLN A 176 -2.65 2.03 6.94
N ARG A 177 -3.61 1.14 6.63
CA ARG A 177 -4.01 0.84 5.27
C ARG A 177 -4.61 2.08 4.60
N GLU A 178 -5.47 2.82 5.29
CA GLU A 178 -6.06 4.06 4.80
C GLU A 178 -5.01 5.14 4.55
N ARG A 179 -4.04 5.31 5.46
CA ARG A 179 -2.90 6.23 5.24
C ARG A 179 -2.11 5.88 3.99
N LYS A 180 -1.76 4.60 3.80
CA LYS A 180 -1.06 4.14 2.59
C LYS A 180 -1.86 4.40 1.32
N LEU A 181 -3.17 4.19 1.35
CA LEU A 181 -4.05 4.48 0.21
C LEU A 181 -4.15 5.99 -0.05
N ALA A 182 -4.18 6.82 0.99
CA ALA A 182 -4.18 8.28 0.87
C ALA A 182 -2.86 8.79 0.26
N ASP A 183 -1.71 8.31 0.75
CA ASP A 183 -0.40 8.68 0.22
C ASP A 183 -0.24 8.26 -1.24
N ALA A 184 -0.71 7.06 -1.61
CA ALA A 184 -0.71 6.60 -2.99
C ALA A 184 -1.56 7.49 -3.91
N ARG A 185 -2.74 7.94 -3.44
CA ARG A 185 -3.58 8.88 -4.18
C ARG A 185 -2.92 10.25 -4.33
N ALA A 186 -2.33 10.77 -3.25
CA ALA A 186 -1.62 12.05 -3.29
C ALA A 186 -0.44 12.03 -4.27
N LYS A 187 0.35 10.95 -4.26
CA LYS A 187 1.43 10.74 -5.22
C LYS A 187 0.92 10.66 -6.66
N ALA A 188 -0.16 9.92 -6.91
CA ALA A 188 -0.73 9.83 -8.25
C ALA A 188 -1.16 11.20 -8.80
N VAL A 189 -1.79 12.04 -7.96
CA VAL A 189 -2.16 13.40 -8.34
C VAL A 189 -0.92 14.26 -8.62
N ALA A 190 0.10 14.18 -7.76
CA ALA A 190 1.34 14.93 -7.96
C ALA A 190 2.07 14.51 -9.25
N ASP A 191 2.12 13.21 -9.55
CA ASP A 191 2.73 12.67 -10.77
C ASP A 191 1.98 13.15 -12.03
N GLU A 192 0.64 13.21 -12.00
CA GLU A 192 -0.15 13.75 -13.12
C GLU A 192 0.03 15.25 -13.31
N GLN A 193 0.10 16.02 -12.22
CA GLN A 193 0.41 17.46 -12.29
C GLN A 193 1.80 17.70 -12.89
N LEU A 194 2.79 16.90 -12.49
CA LEU A 194 4.14 16.98 -13.03
C LEU A 194 4.18 16.62 -14.53
N LYS A 195 3.44 15.59 -14.97
CA LYS A 195 3.34 15.25 -16.40
C LYS A 195 2.71 16.38 -17.20
N THR A 196 1.65 16.98 -16.69
CA THR A 196 0.98 18.10 -17.37
C THR A 196 1.89 19.32 -17.46
N ALA A 197 2.59 19.65 -16.37
CA ALA A 197 3.57 20.74 -16.37
C ALA A 197 4.70 20.50 -17.38
N ARG A 198 5.25 19.28 -17.43
CA ARG A 198 6.27 18.90 -18.43
C ARG A 198 5.76 19.00 -19.86
N ALA A 199 4.52 18.57 -20.11
CA ALA A 199 3.90 18.68 -21.43
C ALA A 199 3.74 20.15 -21.85
N GLN A 200 3.29 21.02 -20.93
CA GLN A 200 3.17 22.47 -21.18
C GLN A 200 4.52 23.12 -21.48
N THR A 201 5.56 22.79 -20.72
CA THR A 201 6.92 23.28 -20.96
C THR A 201 7.43 22.82 -22.32
N ALA A 202 7.26 21.54 -22.67
CA ALA A 202 7.68 21.01 -23.97
C ALA A 202 6.96 21.69 -25.14
N THR A 203 5.65 21.97 -25.01
CA THR A 203 4.91 22.73 -26.03
C THR A 203 5.42 24.16 -26.17
N ALA A 204 5.69 24.84 -25.05
CA ALA A 204 6.20 26.21 -25.08
C ALA A 204 7.63 26.28 -25.67
N GLU A 205 8.48 25.31 -25.37
CA GLU A 205 9.82 25.21 -25.97
C GLU A 205 9.77 24.93 -27.47
N ALA A 206 8.86 24.05 -27.91
CA ALA A 206 8.65 23.78 -29.32
C ALA A 206 8.18 25.04 -30.08
N GLU A 207 7.30 25.84 -29.49
CA GLU A 207 6.88 27.13 -30.06
C GLU A 207 8.05 28.12 -30.15
N ARG A 208 8.87 28.24 -29.10
CA ARG A 208 10.07 29.09 -29.12
C ARG A 208 11.04 28.67 -30.22
N GLN A 209 11.26 27.37 -30.41
CA GLN A 209 12.11 26.84 -31.48
C GLN A 209 11.55 27.15 -32.86
N ARG A 210 10.22 27.05 -33.05
CA ARG A 210 9.56 27.42 -34.31
C ARG A 210 9.75 28.90 -34.63
N VAL A 211 9.48 29.78 -33.67
CA VAL A 211 9.65 31.24 -33.84
C VAL A 211 11.13 31.58 -34.11
N ALA A 212 12.07 30.96 -33.39
CA ALA A 212 13.49 31.17 -33.63
C ALA A 212 13.94 30.70 -35.04
N ALA A 213 13.44 29.55 -35.49
CA ALA A 213 13.73 29.03 -36.83
C ALA A 213 13.11 29.91 -37.93
N GLU A 214 11.90 30.43 -37.72
CA GLU A 214 11.26 31.39 -38.63
C GLU A 214 12.03 32.71 -38.70
N ALA A 215 12.48 33.24 -37.56
CA ALA A 215 13.32 34.43 -37.51
C ALA A 215 14.66 34.23 -38.24
N GLN A 216 15.31 33.07 -38.06
CA GLN A 216 16.55 32.75 -38.79
C GLN A 216 16.33 32.67 -40.30
N ARG A 217 15.21 32.08 -40.76
CA ARG A 217 14.86 32.04 -42.18
C ARG A 217 14.62 33.43 -42.75
N ALA A 218 13.91 34.29 -42.02
CA ALA A 218 13.67 35.68 -42.43
C ALA A 218 14.98 36.47 -42.51
N GLN A 219 15.88 36.29 -41.54
CA GLN A 219 17.20 36.93 -41.56
C GLN A 219 18.06 36.45 -42.74
N ALA A 220 18.11 35.14 -42.99
CA ALA A 220 18.83 34.59 -44.15
C ALA A 220 18.29 35.13 -45.49
N GLN A 221 16.96 35.29 -45.62
CA GLN A 221 16.35 35.89 -46.81
C GLN A 221 16.71 37.38 -46.94
N ALA A 222 16.71 38.13 -45.84
CA ALA A 222 17.12 39.53 -45.84
C ALA A 222 18.60 39.70 -46.23
N ASP A 223 19.47 38.84 -45.71
CA ASP A 223 20.91 38.83 -46.03
C ASP A 223 21.15 38.47 -47.50
N GLU A 224 20.41 37.51 -48.05
CA GLU A 224 20.48 37.15 -49.48
C GLU A 224 20.03 38.31 -50.39
N LEU A 225 18.94 39.00 -50.03
CA LEU A 225 18.47 40.17 -50.76
C LEU A 225 19.48 41.33 -50.67
N ALA A 226 20.08 41.56 -49.51
CA ALA A 226 21.13 42.56 -49.34
C ALA A 226 22.37 42.22 -50.19
N ALA A 227 22.81 40.95 -50.21
CA ALA A 227 23.92 40.50 -51.04
C ALA A 227 23.64 40.69 -52.54
N LYS A 228 22.43 40.36 -53.01
CA LYS A 228 22.00 40.60 -54.41
C LYS A 228 22.00 42.10 -54.74
N ALA A 229 21.54 42.95 -53.82
CA ALA A 229 21.55 44.39 -54.02
C ALA A 229 22.98 44.96 -54.12
N VAL A 230 23.93 44.46 -53.33
CA VAL A 230 25.35 44.83 -53.43
C VAL A 230 25.94 44.39 -54.77
N GLN A 231 25.67 43.15 -55.21
CA GLN A 231 26.13 42.68 -56.52
C GLN A 231 25.54 43.50 -57.68
N ALA A 232 24.25 43.84 -57.62
CA ALA A 232 23.60 44.67 -58.64
C ALA A 232 24.22 46.08 -58.72
N ARG A 233 24.54 46.70 -57.58
CA ARG A 233 25.26 47.99 -57.53
C ARG A 233 26.66 47.88 -58.15
N ALA A 234 27.42 46.85 -57.79
CA ALA A 234 28.75 46.61 -58.36
C ALA A 234 28.70 46.42 -59.88
N TYR A 235 27.72 45.66 -60.40
CA TYR A 235 27.53 45.47 -61.83
C TYR A 235 27.12 46.77 -62.55
N ALA A 236 26.23 47.57 -61.95
CA ALA A 236 25.82 48.86 -62.48
C ALA A 236 26.99 49.86 -62.53
N GLU A 237 27.82 49.92 -61.49
CA GLU A 237 29.04 50.73 -61.47
C GLU A 237 30.04 50.29 -62.56
N GLN A 238 30.22 48.99 -62.75
CA GLN A 238 31.09 48.46 -63.81
C GLN A 238 30.57 48.81 -65.21
N ALA A 239 29.26 48.69 -65.44
CA ALA A 239 28.64 49.09 -66.71
C ALA A 239 28.80 50.59 -66.97
N GLN A 240 28.67 51.44 -65.95
CA GLN A 240 28.93 52.87 -66.06
C GLN A 240 30.39 53.18 -66.40
N GLN A 241 31.35 52.49 -65.76
CA GLN A 241 32.77 52.64 -66.08
C GLN A 241 33.08 52.22 -67.52
N GLN A 242 32.49 51.13 -68.00
CA GLN A 242 32.63 50.68 -69.39
C GLN A 242 32.04 51.70 -70.37
N GLY A 243 30.83 52.20 -70.09
CA GLY A 243 30.19 53.24 -70.91
C GLY A 243 31.00 54.54 -70.94
N TYR A 244 31.55 54.96 -69.79
CA TYR A 244 32.46 56.10 -69.71
C TYR A 244 33.75 55.86 -70.50
N ALA A 245 34.36 54.68 -70.38
CA ALA A 245 35.56 54.31 -71.12
C ALA A 245 35.31 54.24 -72.65
N GLU A 246 34.15 53.74 -73.08
CA GLU A 246 33.74 53.74 -74.48
C GLU A 246 33.49 55.16 -75.02
N GLN A 247 32.83 56.04 -74.26
CA GLN A 247 32.69 57.44 -74.63
C GLN A 247 34.04 58.12 -74.80
N VAL A 248 34.97 57.94 -73.85
CA VAL A 248 36.34 58.46 -73.96
C VAL A 248 37.04 57.91 -75.19
N ARG A 249 36.88 56.62 -75.49
CA ARG A 249 37.45 55.99 -76.70
C ARG A 249 36.87 56.59 -77.98
N GLN A 250 35.56 56.79 -78.05
CA GLN A 250 34.89 57.41 -79.20
C GLN A 250 35.31 58.86 -79.39
N GLN A 251 35.40 59.65 -78.32
CA GLN A 251 35.91 61.03 -78.40
C GLN A 251 37.36 61.06 -78.88
N ARG A 252 38.21 60.14 -78.41
CA ARG A 252 39.59 60.01 -78.88
C ARG A 252 39.67 59.59 -80.36
N ALA A 253 38.81 58.68 -80.80
CA ALA A 253 38.71 58.27 -82.20
C ALA A 253 38.19 59.41 -83.09
N ALA A 254 37.19 60.16 -82.63
CA ALA A 254 36.65 61.34 -83.33
C ALA A 254 37.71 62.46 -83.46
N GLN A 255 38.52 62.70 -82.42
CA GLN A 255 39.69 63.57 -82.55
C GLN A 255 40.70 63.04 -83.57
N TYR A 256 40.94 61.73 -83.60
CA TYR A 256 41.82 61.11 -84.60
C TYR A 256 41.30 61.30 -86.03
N TYR A 257 39.97 61.21 -86.23
CA TYR A 257 39.30 61.48 -87.51
C TYR A 257 39.33 62.96 -87.90
N TYR A 258 39.34 63.88 -86.94
CA TYR A 258 39.41 65.32 -87.22
C TYR A 258 40.84 65.82 -87.50
N TYR A 259 41.87 65.12 -87.02
CA TYR A 259 43.28 65.52 -87.19
C TYR A 259 44.07 64.79 -88.28
N ASN A 260 43.61 63.61 -88.74
CA ASN A 260 44.27 62.86 -89.84
C ASN A 260 43.31 62.71 -91.04
N GLY A 261 43.34 63.69 -91.96
CA GLY A 261 42.46 63.75 -93.13
C GLY A 261 42.74 62.67 -94.19
N GLN A 262 42.32 61.42 -93.95
CA GLN A 262 42.27 60.38 -94.98
C GLN A 262 40.88 59.73 -95.04
N GLN A 263 40.23 59.84 -96.21
CA GLN A 263 38.97 59.18 -96.56
C GLN A 263 39.19 57.69 -96.82
N ILE A 264 38.44 56.83 -96.11
CA ILE A 264 38.30 55.38 -96.39
C ILE A 264 36.78 55.05 -96.41
N PRO A 265 36.27 54.19 -97.31
CA PRO A 265 34.83 54.00 -97.53
C PRO A 265 34.11 53.30 -96.35
N PRO A 266 32.79 53.48 -96.18
CA PRO A 266 32.06 52.92 -95.04
C PRO A 266 31.94 51.38 -95.12
N PRO A 267 31.96 50.67 -93.99
CA PRO A 267 31.79 49.22 -93.96
C PRO A 267 30.32 48.80 -94.22
N PRO A 268 30.07 47.61 -94.77
CA PRO A 268 28.73 47.14 -95.11
C PRO A 268 27.86 46.88 -93.86
N SER A 269 26.60 47.26 -93.98
CA SER A 269 25.53 47.08 -93.00
C SER A 269 24.97 45.66 -93.06
N SER A 270 25.51 44.70 -92.29
CA SER A 270 24.81 43.50 -91.75
C SER A 270 25.80 42.55 -91.05
N PRO A 271 25.58 42.17 -89.78
CA PRO A 271 26.27 41.02 -89.19
C PRO A 271 25.65 39.68 -89.64
N PRO A 272 26.44 38.61 -89.85
CA PRO A 272 25.94 37.30 -90.23
C PRO A 272 25.21 36.60 -89.07
N ALA A 273 24.10 35.91 -89.40
CA ALA A 273 23.33 35.12 -88.47
C ALA A 273 24.13 33.89 -88.00
N TRP A 274 24.60 33.91 -86.75
CA TRP A 274 25.13 32.73 -86.09
C TRP A 274 24.01 32.01 -85.34
N ASN A 275 23.61 30.87 -85.91
CA ASN A 275 22.72 29.88 -85.34
C ASN A 275 23.51 29.01 -84.34
N TYR A 276 23.07 28.91 -83.09
CA TYR A 276 23.52 27.86 -82.17
C TYR A 276 22.34 27.24 -81.39
N PRO A 277 22.37 25.93 -81.12
CA PRO A 277 21.19 25.11 -80.86
C PRO A 277 20.78 25.07 -79.38
N GLN A 278 19.47 25.01 -79.17
CA GLN A 278 18.82 24.68 -77.89
C GLN A 278 19.17 23.25 -77.46
N TYR A 279 19.87 23.09 -76.34
CA TYR A 279 20.09 21.79 -75.70
C TYR A 279 19.28 21.74 -74.39
N TYR A 280 18.14 21.04 -74.43
CA TYR A 280 17.37 20.68 -73.23
C TYR A 280 17.95 19.39 -72.61
N PRO A 281 18.10 19.31 -71.28
CA PRO A 281 18.11 18.05 -70.57
C PRO A 281 16.74 17.79 -69.89
N ARG A 282 16.34 16.51 -69.91
CA ARG A 282 15.29 15.92 -69.07
C ARG A 282 15.76 15.78 -67.63
#